data_AF-N0BDN5-F1
#
_entry.id   AF-N0BDN5-F1
#
_cell.length_a   1.000
_cell.length_b   1.000
_cell.length_c   1.000
_cell.angle_alpha   90.00
_cell.angle_beta   90.00
_cell.angle_gamma   90.00
#
_symmetry.space_group_name_H-M   'P 1'
#
loop_
_entity.id
_entity.type
_entity.pdbx_description
1 polymer ?
#
loop_
_entity_poly.entity_id
_entity_poly.type
_entity_poly.pdbx_seq_one_letter_code
_entity_poly.pdbx_strand_id
1 'polypeptide(L)'
;MRSHFRAFQEHPEINKKELNITMTLLVLTMRNLEDFERELKGVLDEKFMNRLINLKKTGNIFSPMFYLIFTRLVELSSVLNDIVLPNRIELVEMFRTRKEFLQIDYNTINEFIRRLWYFESKREKGYSFSQSLEDFMYIVYRMKDVQNKIDQVILKNIRKWEKDEIAKMYFIMIKTFIEIDEEANNTVNESLRLEIFKNIILNLFTKKEEVEELISVESESEMLNIFKAILEGDYSDERVSKLKDLIDNLTVSERLAIMKTIEAFLNYNK
;
A
#
# COMPACT_ATOMS: atom_id res chain seq x y z
N MET A 1 12.08 -34.07 38.78
CA MET A 1 11.16 -33.33 37.89
C MET A 1 9.67 -33.48 38.28
N ARG A 2 9.33 -33.53 39.59
CA ARG A 2 7.93 -33.56 40.11
C ARG A 2 7.79 -32.90 41.50
N SER A 3 8.71 -32.01 41.90
CA SER A 3 8.68 -31.35 43.22
C SER A 3 8.58 -29.82 43.16
N HIS A 4 8.60 -29.20 41.98
CA HIS A 4 8.42 -27.74 41.84
C HIS A 4 7.02 -27.30 41.41
N PHE A 5 6.08 -28.23 41.25
CA PHE A 5 4.68 -27.93 40.91
C PHE A 5 3.73 -27.81 42.12
N ARG A 6 4.25 -27.92 43.35
CA ARG A 6 3.43 -27.79 44.58
C ARG A 6 3.41 -26.40 45.20
N ALA A 7 4.25 -25.46 44.74
CA ALA A 7 4.27 -24.10 45.28
C ALA A 7 3.20 -23.16 44.70
N PHE A 8 2.45 -23.58 43.66
CA PHE A 8 1.43 -22.74 43.01
C PHE A 8 0.03 -22.83 43.64
N GLN A 9 -0.16 -23.62 44.70
CA GLN A 9 -1.48 -23.88 45.29
C GLN A 9 -1.77 -23.17 46.62
N GLU A 10 -0.85 -22.38 47.19
CA GLU A 10 -1.03 -21.88 48.56
C GLU A 10 -1.59 -20.45 48.70
N HIS A 11 -1.75 -19.65 47.63
CA HIS A 11 -2.40 -18.32 47.74
C HIS A 11 -3.21 -17.90 46.49
N PRO A 12 -4.51 -18.24 46.42
CA PRO A 12 -5.36 -17.91 45.25
C PRO A 12 -5.60 -16.40 45.04
N GLU A 13 -5.41 -15.56 46.06
CA GLU A 13 -5.59 -14.10 45.93
C GLU A 13 -4.35 -13.37 45.37
N ILE A 14 -3.15 -13.88 45.63
CA ILE A 14 -1.90 -13.32 45.08
C ILE A 14 -1.84 -13.59 43.56
N ASN A 15 -2.31 -14.76 43.15
CA ASN A 15 -2.32 -15.21 41.75
C ASN A 15 -3.29 -14.39 40.87
N LYS A 16 -4.45 -13.95 41.38
CA LYS A 16 -5.36 -13.06 40.63
C LYS A 16 -4.81 -11.65 40.42
N LYS A 17 -4.08 -11.11 41.40
CA LYS A 17 -3.49 -9.77 41.31
C LYS A 17 -2.32 -9.75 40.32
N GLU A 18 -1.46 -10.76 40.35
CA GLU A 18 -0.37 -10.94 39.37
C GLU A 18 -0.89 -11.22 37.95
N LEU A 19 -1.95 -12.04 37.80
CA LEU A 19 -2.58 -12.29 36.50
C LEU A 19 -3.24 -11.02 35.93
N ASN A 20 -3.91 -10.22 36.77
CA ASN A 20 -4.49 -8.94 36.36
C ASN A 20 -3.42 -7.91 36.00
N ILE A 21 -2.30 -7.85 36.73
CA ILE A 21 -1.16 -6.98 36.41
C ILE A 21 -0.53 -7.42 35.08
N THR A 22 -0.37 -8.73 34.88
CA THR A 22 0.20 -9.30 33.64
C THR A 22 -0.71 -9.03 32.45
N MET A 23 -2.03 -9.25 32.56
CA MET A 23 -2.98 -8.91 31.50
C MET A 23 -3.08 -7.40 31.24
N THR A 24 -3.02 -6.57 32.28
CA THR A 24 -3.00 -5.11 32.13
C THR A 24 -1.72 -4.65 31.44
N LEU A 25 -0.55 -5.21 31.79
CA LEU A 25 0.71 -4.96 31.10
C LEU A 25 0.67 -5.43 29.65
N LEU A 26 0.09 -6.59 29.36
CA LEU A 26 -0.07 -7.13 28.01
C LEU A 26 -0.97 -6.22 27.15
N VAL A 27 -2.12 -5.82 27.68
CA VAL A 27 -3.05 -4.88 27.02
C VAL A 27 -2.42 -3.50 26.81
N LEU A 28 -1.64 -3.00 27.79
CA LEU A 28 -0.91 -1.73 27.66
C LEU A 28 0.22 -1.82 26.64
N THR A 29 0.91 -2.96 26.55
CA THR A 29 1.92 -3.17 25.50
C THR A 29 1.29 -3.34 24.12
N MET A 30 0.14 -4.01 24.01
CA MET A 30 -0.58 -4.17 22.73
C MET A 30 -1.17 -2.85 22.25
N ARG A 31 -1.84 -2.07 23.11
CA ARG A 31 -2.34 -0.73 22.76
C ARG A 31 -1.23 0.20 22.28
N ASN A 32 -0.06 0.14 22.91
CA ASN A 32 1.06 0.99 22.52
C ASN A 32 1.67 0.60 21.15
N LEU A 33 1.52 -0.66 20.74
CA LEU A 33 1.96 -1.12 19.42
C LEU A 33 0.99 -0.65 18.34
N GLU A 34 -0.32 -0.81 18.57
CA GLU A 34 -1.37 -0.34 17.66
C GLU A 34 -1.33 1.18 17.46
N ASP A 35 -1.08 1.93 18.54
CA ASP A 35 -0.94 3.38 18.48
C ASP A 35 0.27 3.79 17.62
N PHE A 36 1.41 3.08 17.75
CA PHE A 36 2.60 3.32 16.93
C PHE A 36 2.37 2.98 15.46
N GLU A 37 1.77 1.83 15.16
CA GLU A 37 1.41 1.44 13.79
C GLU A 37 0.45 2.46 13.15
N ARG A 38 -0.55 2.93 13.91
CA ARG A 38 -1.48 3.97 13.45
C ARG A 38 -0.79 5.30 13.18
N GLU A 39 0.13 5.73 14.05
CA GLU A 39 0.92 6.94 13.83
C GLU A 39 1.78 6.84 12.57
N LEU A 40 2.40 5.68 12.33
CA LEU A 40 3.17 5.41 11.11
C LEU A 40 2.32 5.46 9.85
N LYS A 41 1.15 4.79 9.85
CA LYS A 41 0.18 4.86 8.75
C LYS A 41 -0.25 6.31 8.47
N GLY A 42 -0.50 7.08 9.54
CA GLY A 42 -0.86 8.49 9.45
C GLY A 42 0.23 9.42 8.90
N VAL A 43 1.49 8.96 8.80
CA VAL A 43 2.53 9.74 8.12
C VAL A 43 2.30 9.80 6.60
N LEU A 44 1.78 8.72 6.02
CA LEU A 44 1.52 8.59 4.59
C LEU A 44 0.09 9.07 4.31
N ASP A 45 -0.05 10.35 4.00
CA ASP A 45 -1.35 10.95 3.70
C ASP A 45 -2.00 10.33 2.45
N GLU A 46 -3.32 10.48 2.33
CA GLU A 46 -4.10 9.94 1.20
C GLU A 46 -3.53 10.38 -0.16
N LYS A 47 -3.04 11.62 -0.24
CA LYS A 47 -2.42 12.15 -1.46
C LYS A 47 -1.13 11.41 -1.80
N PHE A 48 -0.28 11.12 -0.82
CA PHE A 48 0.91 10.29 -0.99
C PHE A 48 0.53 8.88 -1.47
N MET A 49 -0.49 8.28 -0.86
CA MET A 49 -0.97 6.93 -1.22
C MET A 49 -1.51 6.87 -2.65
N ASN A 50 -2.32 7.84 -3.06
CA ASN A 50 -2.84 7.91 -4.43
C ASN A 50 -1.72 8.04 -5.47
N ARG A 51 -0.72 8.87 -5.19
CA ARG A 51 0.44 9.07 -6.08
C ARG A 51 1.34 7.82 -6.12
N LEU A 52 1.49 7.12 -5.00
CA LEU A 52 2.16 5.81 -4.93
C LEU A 52 1.48 4.76 -5.83
N ILE A 53 0.14 4.67 -5.75
CA ILE A 53 -0.67 3.75 -6.56
C ILE A 53 -0.49 4.07 -8.05
N ASN A 54 -0.54 5.34 -8.43
CA ASN A 54 -0.34 5.75 -9.83
C ASN A 54 1.05 5.37 -10.34
N LEU A 55 2.10 5.61 -9.55
CA LEU A 55 3.47 5.22 -9.92
C LEU A 55 3.61 3.71 -10.14
N LYS A 56 2.92 2.90 -9.33
CA LYS A 56 2.89 1.45 -9.50
C LYS A 56 2.12 1.05 -10.77
N LYS A 57 0.97 1.67 -11.05
CA LYS A 57 0.19 1.43 -12.28
C LYS A 57 1.01 1.69 -13.55
N THR A 58 1.82 2.73 -13.56
CA THR A 58 2.67 3.08 -14.71
C THR A 58 3.96 2.26 -14.81
N GLY A 59 4.18 1.32 -13.89
CA GLY A 59 5.41 0.52 -13.85
C GLY A 59 6.66 1.35 -13.62
N ASN A 60 6.53 2.47 -12.89
CA ASN A 60 7.66 3.33 -12.61
C ASN A 60 8.74 2.56 -11.82
N ILE A 61 10.00 2.72 -12.21
CA ILE A 61 11.14 2.02 -11.59
C ILE A 61 11.35 2.41 -10.13
N PHE A 62 10.85 3.57 -9.71
CA PHE A 62 11.00 4.05 -8.35
C PHE A 62 9.79 3.67 -7.48
N SER A 63 10.05 2.86 -6.46
CA SER A 63 9.08 2.55 -5.41
C SER A 63 9.39 3.34 -4.14
N PRO A 64 8.54 4.33 -3.78
CA PRO A 64 8.70 5.10 -2.55
C PRO A 64 8.69 4.24 -1.28
N MET A 65 7.86 3.19 -1.27
CA MET A 65 7.76 2.26 -0.15
C MET A 65 9.02 1.41 -0.02
N PHE A 66 9.60 0.94 -1.14
CA PHE A 66 10.89 0.26 -1.12
C PHE A 66 11.97 1.13 -0.50
N TYR A 67 12.03 2.41 -0.87
CA TYR A 67 12.99 3.35 -0.30
C TYR A 67 12.82 3.50 1.22
N LEU A 68 11.56 3.65 1.70
CA LEU A 68 11.28 3.72 3.14
C LEU A 68 11.73 2.44 3.85
N ILE A 69 11.32 1.26 3.37
CA ILE A 69 11.67 -0.04 3.95
C ILE A 69 13.18 -0.25 3.99
N PHE A 70 13.86 -0.05 2.86
CA PHE A 70 15.31 -0.20 2.76
C PHE A 70 16.04 0.70 3.76
N THR A 71 15.61 1.96 3.86
CA THR A 71 16.16 2.90 4.83
C THR A 71 15.99 2.38 6.26
N ARG A 72 14.80 1.89 6.64
CA ARG A 72 14.56 1.34 7.98
C ARG A 72 15.41 0.11 8.27
N LEU A 73 15.68 -0.73 7.26
CA LEU A 73 16.55 -1.91 7.38
C LEU A 73 18.01 -1.51 7.65
N VAL A 74 18.53 -0.49 6.95
CA VAL A 74 19.89 0.03 7.18
C VAL A 74 20.03 0.58 8.60
N GLU A 75 19.04 1.33 9.07
CA GLU A 75 19.05 1.90 10.42
C GLU A 75 18.93 0.82 11.50
N LEU A 76 18.02 -0.15 11.32
CA LEU A 76 17.93 -1.31 12.19
C LEU A 76 19.27 -2.06 12.25
N SER A 77 19.90 -2.31 11.10
CA SER A 77 21.21 -2.96 11.03
C SER A 77 22.27 -2.14 11.80
N SER A 78 22.24 -0.81 11.68
CA SER A 78 23.18 0.07 12.38
C SER A 78 23.02 0.00 13.90
N VAL A 79 21.78 -0.09 14.40
CA VAL A 79 21.48 -0.31 15.82
C VAL A 79 21.88 -1.71 16.28
N LEU A 80 21.56 -2.75 15.50
CA LEU A 80 21.87 -4.14 15.86
C LEU A 80 23.36 -4.43 15.90
N ASN A 81 24.16 -3.76 15.08
CA ASN A 81 25.61 -3.94 15.01
C ASN A 81 26.39 -2.92 15.87
N ASP A 82 25.70 -2.20 16.76
CA ASP A 82 26.31 -1.21 17.69
C ASP A 82 27.11 -0.10 16.97
N ILE A 83 26.79 0.16 15.69
CA ILE A 83 27.29 1.31 14.93
C ILE A 83 26.64 2.59 15.45
N VAL A 84 25.35 2.50 15.80
CA VAL A 84 24.56 3.57 16.41
C VAL A 84 24.13 3.10 17.80
N LEU A 85 24.62 3.77 18.85
CA LEU A 85 24.29 3.39 20.22
C LEU A 85 22.83 3.75 20.55
N PRO A 86 22.16 3.01 21.44
CA PRO A 86 20.74 3.18 21.73
C PRO A 86 20.47 4.39 22.63
N ASN A 87 20.84 5.60 22.18
CA ASN A 87 20.58 6.85 22.89
C ASN A 87 20.09 7.92 21.91
N ARG A 88 19.47 8.97 22.47
CA ARG A 88 18.82 10.01 21.67
C ARG A 88 19.77 10.74 20.74
N ILE A 89 21.00 11.00 21.18
CA ILE A 89 21.96 11.80 20.42
C ILE A 89 22.38 11.03 19.17
N GLU A 90 22.76 9.77 19.33
CA GLU A 90 23.20 8.88 18.24
C GLU A 90 22.08 8.62 17.23
N LEU A 91 20.84 8.41 17.68
CA LEU A 91 19.70 8.25 16.76
C LEU A 91 19.43 9.54 15.96
N VAL A 92 19.44 10.69 16.62
CA VAL A 92 19.23 11.98 15.95
C VAL A 92 20.34 12.25 14.93
N GLU A 93 21.58 11.88 15.25
CA GLU A 93 22.71 12.02 14.36
C GLU A 93 22.58 11.10 13.14
N MET A 94 22.21 9.83 13.34
CA MET A 94 21.88 8.91 12.25
C MET A 94 20.80 9.49 11.33
N PHE A 95 19.74 10.10 11.91
CA PHE A 95 18.68 10.74 11.13
C PHE A 95 19.19 11.95 10.33
N ARG A 96 20.11 12.73 10.91
CA ARG A 96 20.74 13.87 10.24
C ARG A 96 21.57 13.42 9.05
N THR A 97 22.47 12.45 9.25
CA THR A 97 23.32 11.91 8.19
C THR A 97 22.49 11.35 7.03
N ARG A 98 21.41 10.61 7.33
CA ARG A 98 20.48 10.12 6.29
C ARG A 98 19.85 11.27 5.49
N LYS A 99 19.42 12.35 6.16
CA LYS A 99 18.81 13.51 5.47
C LYS A 99 19.79 14.20 4.53
N GLU A 100 21.08 14.21 4.86
CA GLU A 100 22.13 14.76 4.00
C GLU A 100 22.32 13.92 2.74
N PHE A 101 22.38 12.59 2.88
CA PHE A 101 22.41 11.69 1.72
C PHE A 101 21.18 11.83 0.84
N LEU A 102 19.99 11.90 1.45
CA LEU A 102 18.74 12.07 0.73
C LEU A 102 18.70 13.36 -0.10
N GLN A 103 19.32 14.44 0.38
CA GLN A 103 19.43 15.68 -0.41
C GLN A 103 20.36 15.51 -1.63
N ILE A 104 21.44 14.74 -1.50
CA ILE A 104 22.33 14.41 -2.62
C ILE A 104 21.59 13.56 -3.65
N ASP A 105 20.81 12.59 -3.19
CA ASP A 105 19.99 11.73 -4.05
C ASP A 105 18.95 12.56 -4.82
N TYR A 106 18.29 13.53 -4.19
CA TYR A 106 17.33 14.41 -4.87
C TYR A 106 17.95 15.25 -5.98
N ASN A 107 19.13 15.80 -5.76
CA ASN A 107 19.82 16.57 -6.79
C ASN A 107 20.16 15.68 -7.99
N THR A 108 20.61 14.46 -7.72
CA THR A 108 20.94 13.46 -8.75
C THR A 108 19.70 13.02 -9.51
N ILE A 109 18.61 12.73 -8.81
CA ILE A 109 17.30 12.36 -9.37
C ILE A 109 16.76 13.48 -10.27
N ASN A 110 16.79 14.73 -9.80
CA ASN A 110 16.33 15.89 -10.57
C ASN A 110 17.14 16.08 -11.85
N GLU A 111 18.47 15.96 -11.78
CA GLU A 111 19.34 16.07 -12.95
C GLU A 111 19.11 14.92 -13.93
N PHE A 112 18.95 13.69 -13.43
CA PHE A 112 18.65 12.52 -14.24
C PHE A 112 17.35 12.68 -15.03
N ILE A 113 16.28 13.15 -14.37
CA ILE A 113 15.00 13.46 -15.02
C ILE A 113 15.15 14.49 -16.12
N ARG A 114 15.84 15.60 -15.83
CA ARG A 114 16.06 16.67 -16.83
C ARG A 114 16.76 16.12 -18.06
N ARG A 115 17.76 15.26 -17.86
CA ARG A 115 18.48 14.59 -18.95
C ARG A 115 17.59 13.62 -19.71
N LEU A 116 16.81 12.78 -19.02
CA LEU A 116 15.87 11.87 -19.65
C LEU A 116 14.89 12.62 -20.56
N TRP A 117 14.29 13.71 -20.05
CA TRP A 117 13.35 14.51 -20.82
C TRP A 117 14.00 15.17 -22.05
N TYR A 118 15.24 15.66 -21.92
CA TYR A 118 16.03 16.13 -23.06
C TYR A 118 16.26 15.03 -24.11
N PHE A 119 16.53 13.80 -23.67
CA PHE A 119 16.70 12.68 -24.60
C PHE A 119 15.41 12.26 -25.29
N GLU A 120 14.26 12.29 -24.60
CA GLU A 120 12.95 12.02 -25.20
C GLU A 120 12.63 13.03 -26.30
N SER A 121 12.74 14.33 -25.98
CA SER A 121 12.44 15.41 -26.93
C SER A 121 13.32 15.37 -28.18
N LYS A 122 14.56 14.85 -28.07
CA LYS A 122 15.48 14.68 -29.21
C LYS A 122 15.30 13.39 -30.01
N ARG A 123 14.68 12.36 -29.46
CA ARG A 123 14.59 11.03 -30.09
C ARG A 123 13.20 10.69 -30.64
N GLU A 124 12.22 11.57 -30.46
CA GLU A 124 10.81 11.36 -30.85
C GLU A 124 10.23 10.03 -30.31
N LYS A 125 10.80 9.53 -29.21
CA LYS A 125 10.35 8.33 -28.50
C LYS A 125 10.11 8.70 -27.05
N GLY A 126 8.86 8.68 -26.63
CA GLY A 126 8.48 8.83 -25.22
C GLY A 126 8.73 7.54 -24.45
N TYR A 127 9.30 7.65 -23.25
CA TYR A 127 9.35 6.56 -22.28
C TYR A 127 8.06 6.57 -21.45
N SER A 128 7.59 5.39 -21.05
CA SER A 128 6.46 5.25 -20.12
C SER A 128 6.67 6.00 -18.79
N PHE A 129 7.94 6.17 -18.38
CA PHE A 129 8.32 6.96 -17.21
C PHE A 129 7.78 8.41 -17.25
N SER A 130 7.75 9.05 -18.42
CA SER A 130 7.26 10.43 -18.57
C SER A 130 5.79 10.60 -18.17
N GLN A 131 4.98 9.55 -18.30
CA GLN A 131 3.54 9.56 -18.01
C GLN A 131 3.22 9.72 -16.51
N SER A 132 4.19 9.43 -15.63
CA SER A 132 4.04 9.55 -14.16
C SER A 132 5.07 10.50 -13.54
N LEU A 133 5.67 11.37 -14.35
CA LEU A 133 6.74 12.25 -13.86
C LEU A 133 6.26 13.22 -12.79
N GLU A 134 5.02 13.74 -12.91
CA GLU A 134 4.44 14.61 -11.88
C GLU A 134 4.30 13.87 -10.55
N ASP A 135 3.76 12.66 -10.56
CA ASP A 135 3.60 11.82 -9.36
C ASP A 135 4.96 11.52 -8.74
N PHE A 136 5.94 11.18 -9.58
CA PHE A 136 7.30 10.90 -9.15
C PHE A 136 7.93 12.11 -8.45
N MET A 137 7.87 13.29 -9.10
CA MET A 137 8.42 14.53 -8.54
C MET A 137 7.72 14.91 -7.24
N TYR A 138 6.40 14.77 -7.19
CA TYR A 138 5.62 15.00 -5.97
C TYR A 138 6.14 14.15 -4.80
N ILE A 139 6.32 12.85 -5.02
CA ILE A 139 6.82 11.95 -3.99
C ILE A 139 8.24 12.32 -3.56
N VAL A 140 9.13 12.57 -4.52
CA VAL A 140 10.52 12.97 -4.24
C VAL A 140 10.58 14.21 -3.34
N TYR A 141 9.80 15.25 -3.66
CA TYR A 141 9.76 16.45 -2.83
C TYR A 141 9.17 16.20 -1.44
N ARG A 142 8.18 15.32 -1.32
CA ARG A 142 7.51 15.01 -0.03
C ARG A 142 8.28 14.04 0.85
N MET A 143 9.21 13.28 0.28
CA MET A 143 9.94 12.24 0.99
C MET A 143 10.77 12.80 2.16
N LYS A 144 11.25 14.06 2.07
CA LYS A 144 11.92 14.75 3.20
C LYS A 144 10.97 14.91 4.39
N ASP A 145 9.75 15.37 4.14
CA ASP A 145 8.74 15.61 5.18
C ASP A 145 8.24 14.30 5.79
N VAL A 146 8.02 13.28 4.95
CA VAL A 146 7.65 11.93 5.38
C VAL A 146 8.71 11.36 6.32
N GLN A 147 9.99 11.39 5.94
CA GLN A 147 11.09 10.91 6.78
C GLN A 147 11.20 11.71 8.09
N ASN A 148 11.01 13.03 8.04
CA ASN A 148 11.00 13.87 9.25
C ASN A 148 9.88 13.47 10.22
N LYS A 149 8.68 13.20 9.72
CA LYS A 149 7.55 12.73 10.53
C LYS A 149 7.81 11.35 11.11
N ILE A 150 8.38 10.43 10.32
CA ILE A 150 8.80 9.10 10.81
C ILE A 150 9.79 9.25 11.96
N ASP A 151 10.81 10.10 11.83
CA ASP A 151 11.79 10.34 12.90
C ASP A 151 11.12 10.81 14.19
N GLN A 152 10.15 11.73 14.08
CA GLN A 152 9.39 12.22 15.23
C GLN A 152 8.57 11.10 15.87
N VAL A 153 7.91 10.27 15.07
CA VAL A 153 7.14 9.11 15.55
C VAL A 153 8.06 8.11 16.26
N ILE A 154 9.26 7.84 15.73
CA ILE A 154 10.25 6.98 16.40
C ILE A 154 10.65 7.59 17.75
N LEU A 155 11.14 8.83 17.78
CA LEU A 155 11.64 9.45 19.01
C LEU A 155 10.57 9.59 20.09
N LYS A 156 9.32 9.82 19.69
CA LYS A 156 8.16 9.95 20.59
C LYS A 156 7.81 8.61 21.26
N ASN A 157 7.99 7.50 20.55
CA ASN A 157 7.51 6.19 20.99
C ASN A 157 8.57 5.32 21.69
N ILE A 158 9.85 5.75 21.70
CA ILE A 158 10.90 5.13 22.53
C ILE A 158 10.64 5.46 24.00
N ARG A 159 10.36 4.44 24.81
CA ARG A 159 10.14 4.58 26.26
C ARG A 159 11.42 4.28 27.04
N LYS A 160 12.22 3.32 26.56
CA LYS A 160 13.55 3.02 27.10
C LYS A 160 14.59 3.07 26.00
N TRP A 161 15.72 3.69 26.34
CA TRP A 161 16.91 3.79 25.52
C TRP A 161 17.74 2.49 25.61
N GLU A 162 17.10 1.39 25.22
CA GLU A 162 17.65 0.04 25.17
C GLU A 162 17.65 -0.46 23.72
N LYS A 163 18.72 -1.18 23.35
CA LYS A 163 18.92 -1.70 21.99
C LYS A 163 17.72 -2.51 21.49
N ASP A 164 17.22 -3.42 22.33
CA ASP A 164 16.11 -4.30 21.98
C ASP A 164 14.80 -3.56 21.76
N GLU A 165 14.55 -2.49 22.53
CA GLU A 165 13.34 -1.69 22.39
C GLU A 165 13.35 -0.91 21.07
N ILE A 166 14.48 -0.27 20.76
CA ILE A 166 14.67 0.47 19.51
C ILE A 166 14.58 -0.49 18.32
N ALA A 167 15.28 -1.63 18.38
CA ALA A 167 15.21 -2.65 17.33
C ALA A 167 13.79 -3.15 17.09
N LYS A 168 13.03 -3.44 18.16
CA LYS A 168 11.62 -3.83 18.08
C LYS A 168 10.78 -2.78 17.35
N MET A 169 10.98 -1.50 17.64
CA MET A 169 10.27 -0.42 16.93
C MET A 169 10.56 -0.41 15.43
N TYR A 170 11.82 -0.59 15.03
CA TYR A 170 12.16 -0.71 13.62
C TYR A 170 11.51 -1.94 12.97
N PHE A 171 11.47 -3.09 13.63
CA PHE A 171 10.78 -4.28 13.12
C PHE A 171 9.29 -4.02 12.86
N ILE A 172 8.59 -3.40 13.81
CA ILE A 172 7.17 -3.06 13.66
C ILE A 172 6.98 -2.11 12.49
N MET A 173 7.81 -1.08 12.38
CA MET A 173 7.74 -0.10 11.30
C MET A 173 7.98 -0.73 9.92
N ILE A 174 8.95 -1.65 9.81
CA ILE A 174 9.20 -2.40 8.58
C ILE A 174 7.99 -3.26 8.22
N LYS A 175 7.43 -4.01 9.18
CA LYS A 175 6.19 -4.78 9.00
C LYS A 175 5.06 -3.89 8.49
N THR A 176 4.82 -2.76 9.16
CA THR A 176 3.75 -1.82 8.78
C THR A 176 3.95 -1.28 7.37
N PHE A 177 5.17 -0.92 6.97
CA PHE A 177 5.43 -0.45 5.61
C PHE A 177 5.30 -1.55 4.54
N ILE A 178 5.59 -2.81 4.87
CA ILE A 178 5.31 -3.95 3.99
C ILE A 178 3.79 -4.11 3.80
N GLU A 179 3.02 -4.10 4.89
CA GLU A 179 1.56 -4.20 4.83
C GLU A 179 0.93 -3.08 3.98
N ILE A 180 1.43 -1.84 4.10
CA ILE A 180 0.98 -0.71 3.28
C ILE A 180 1.35 -0.92 1.79
N ASP A 181 2.54 -1.45 1.49
CA ASP A 181 2.93 -1.71 0.10
C ASP A 181 2.07 -2.82 -0.52
N GLU A 182 1.76 -3.88 0.25
CA GLU A 182 0.84 -4.95 -0.15
C GLU A 182 -0.58 -4.41 -0.43
N GLU A 183 -1.11 -3.56 0.46
CA GLU A 183 -2.40 -2.90 0.25
C GLU A 183 -2.41 -2.07 -1.04
N ALA A 184 -1.37 -1.27 -1.28
CA ALA A 184 -1.24 -0.51 -2.51
C ALA A 184 -1.15 -1.41 -3.76
N ASN A 185 -0.41 -2.54 -3.69
CA ASN A 185 -0.32 -3.50 -4.79
C ASN A 185 -1.67 -4.16 -5.08
N ASN A 186 -2.44 -4.50 -4.05
CA ASN A 186 -3.79 -5.07 -4.21
C ASN A 186 -4.71 -4.09 -4.94
N THR A 187 -4.72 -2.81 -4.53
CA THR A 187 -5.50 -1.76 -5.20
C THR A 187 -5.10 -1.57 -6.67
N VAL A 188 -3.80 -1.65 -6.97
CA VAL A 188 -3.29 -1.58 -8.35
C VAL A 188 -3.79 -2.78 -9.16
N ASN A 189 -3.68 -3.99 -8.61
CA ASN A 189 -4.12 -5.21 -9.28
C ASN A 189 -5.63 -5.20 -9.55
N GLU A 190 -6.44 -4.81 -8.57
CA GLU A 190 -7.90 -4.65 -8.72
C GLU A 190 -8.25 -3.65 -9.83
N SER A 191 -7.59 -2.47 -9.82
CA SER A 191 -7.79 -1.46 -10.85
C SER A 191 -7.44 -1.96 -12.25
N LEU A 192 -6.29 -2.63 -12.40
CA LEU A 192 -5.83 -3.16 -13.69
C LEU A 192 -6.73 -4.27 -14.20
N ARG A 193 -7.20 -5.16 -13.32
CA ARG A 193 -8.17 -6.20 -13.69
C ARG A 193 -9.46 -5.58 -14.22
N LEU A 194 -10.00 -4.58 -13.52
CA LEU A 194 -11.20 -3.87 -13.92
C LEU A 194 -11.02 -3.16 -15.27
N GLU A 195 -9.87 -2.51 -15.50
CA GLU A 195 -9.57 -1.85 -16.77
C GLU A 195 -9.42 -2.85 -17.93
N ILE A 196 -8.70 -3.96 -17.73
CA ILE A 196 -8.59 -5.04 -18.71
C ILE A 196 -9.98 -5.57 -19.05
N PHE A 197 -10.81 -5.81 -18.03
CA PHE A 197 -12.14 -6.35 -18.24
C PHE A 197 -13.04 -5.38 -19.00
N LYS A 198 -13.07 -4.10 -18.59
CA LYS A 198 -13.76 -3.02 -19.33
C LYS A 198 -13.33 -3.01 -20.79
N ASN A 199 -12.02 -3.05 -21.06
CA ASN A 199 -11.48 -3.04 -22.42
C ASN A 199 -11.89 -4.27 -23.24
N ILE A 200 -11.91 -5.46 -22.66
CA ILE A 200 -12.37 -6.67 -23.35
C ILE A 200 -13.85 -6.50 -23.73
N ILE A 201 -14.70 -6.09 -22.79
CA ILE A 201 -16.13 -5.88 -23.04
C ILE A 201 -16.35 -4.81 -24.10
N LEU A 202 -15.74 -3.63 -23.97
CA LEU A 202 -15.88 -2.53 -24.92
C LEU A 202 -15.47 -2.93 -26.35
N ASN A 203 -14.48 -3.80 -26.50
CA ASN A 203 -14.06 -4.27 -27.82
C ASN A 203 -15.04 -5.24 -28.48
N LEU A 204 -16.03 -5.74 -27.76
CA LEU A 204 -17.10 -6.59 -28.29
C LEU A 204 -18.30 -5.77 -28.80
N PHE A 205 -18.34 -4.45 -28.56
CA PHE A 205 -19.40 -3.57 -29.02
C PHE A 205 -18.89 -2.57 -30.07
N THR A 206 -19.74 -2.31 -31.08
CA THR A 206 -19.53 -1.24 -32.05
C THR A 206 -19.78 0.14 -31.44
N LYS A 207 -20.78 0.25 -30.54
CA LYS A 207 -21.12 1.48 -29.79
C LYS A 207 -20.38 1.55 -28.46
N LYS A 208 -19.05 1.75 -28.52
CA LYS A 208 -18.19 1.71 -27.33
C LYS A 208 -18.55 2.74 -26.27
N GLU A 209 -18.82 3.98 -26.70
CA GLU A 209 -19.12 5.10 -25.79
C GLU A 209 -20.39 4.85 -24.95
N GLU A 210 -21.47 4.35 -25.57
CA GLU A 210 -22.72 4.01 -24.87
C GLU A 210 -22.51 2.90 -23.83
N VAL A 211 -21.67 1.92 -24.14
CA VAL A 211 -21.36 0.81 -23.22
C VAL A 211 -20.45 1.27 -22.09
N GLU A 212 -19.47 2.11 -22.41
CA GLU A 212 -18.52 2.66 -21.44
C GLU A 212 -19.24 3.42 -20.33
N GLU A 213 -20.20 4.26 -20.66
CA GLU A 213 -21.02 4.95 -19.65
C GLU A 213 -21.78 3.98 -18.74
N LEU A 214 -22.31 2.88 -19.30
CA LEU A 214 -23.10 1.90 -18.55
C LEU A 214 -22.25 1.03 -17.62
N ILE A 215 -20.99 0.78 -17.99
CA ILE A 215 -20.04 -0.02 -17.19
C ILE A 215 -18.99 0.84 -16.48
N SER A 216 -19.14 2.18 -16.52
CA SER A 216 -18.27 3.11 -15.80
C SER A 216 -18.60 3.05 -14.31
N VAL A 217 -17.99 2.07 -13.66
CA VAL A 217 -18.13 1.82 -12.23
C VAL A 217 -16.85 2.16 -11.48
N GLU A 218 -17.03 2.52 -10.21
CA GLU A 218 -15.95 2.91 -9.30
C GLU A 218 -15.24 1.69 -8.67
N SER A 219 -15.85 0.51 -8.72
CA SER A 219 -15.33 -0.70 -8.06
C SER A 219 -15.56 -2.00 -8.85
N GLU A 220 -14.70 -3.00 -8.60
CA GLU A 220 -14.84 -4.36 -9.14
C GLU A 220 -16.13 -5.02 -8.65
N SER A 221 -16.57 -4.78 -7.41
CA SER A 221 -17.81 -5.34 -6.87
C SER A 221 -19.06 -4.81 -7.57
N GLU A 222 -19.11 -3.51 -7.88
CA GLU A 222 -20.21 -2.92 -8.65
C GLU A 222 -20.27 -3.51 -10.07
N MET A 223 -19.11 -3.67 -10.71
CA MET A 223 -19.00 -4.34 -12.01
C MET A 223 -19.55 -5.78 -11.96
N LEU A 224 -19.13 -6.54 -10.95
CA LEU A 224 -19.57 -7.92 -10.74
C LEU A 224 -21.08 -7.99 -10.51
N ASN A 225 -21.66 -7.04 -9.78
CA ASN A 225 -23.11 -6.99 -9.55
C ASN A 225 -23.89 -6.74 -10.84
N ILE A 226 -23.45 -5.79 -11.67
CA ILE A 226 -24.06 -5.53 -12.99
C ILE A 226 -24.05 -6.81 -13.83
N PHE A 227 -22.91 -7.48 -13.92
CA PHE A 227 -22.77 -8.68 -14.74
C PHE A 227 -23.50 -9.90 -14.19
N LYS A 228 -23.53 -10.05 -12.86
CA LYS A 228 -24.33 -11.08 -12.21
C LYS A 228 -25.82 -10.88 -12.52
N ALA A 229 -26.32 -9.64 -12.43
CA ALA A 229 -27.69 -9.30 -12.77
C ALA A 229 -28.02 -9.62 -14.24
N ILE A 230 -27.10 -9.36 -15.18
CA ILE A 230 -27.25 -9.76 -16.59
C ILE A 230 -27.41 -11.28 -16.75
N LEU A 231 -26.56 -12.08 -16.09
CA LEU A 231 -26.60 -13.55 -16.17
C LEU A 231 -27.85 -14.13 -15.51
N GLU A 232 -28.27 -13.56 -14.38
CA GLU A 232 -29.43 -14.03 -13.60
C GLU A 232 -30.76 -13.55 -14.20
N GLY A 233 -30.72 -12.63 -15.17
CA GLY A 233 -31.91 -12.07 -15.80
C GLY A 233 -32.61 -11.01 -14.96
N ASP A 234 -31.91 -10.40 -14.00
CA ASP A 234 -32.40 -9.29 -13.20
C ASP A 234 -32.09 -7.95 -13.89
N TYR A 235 -33.13 -7.33 -14.47
CA TYR A 235 -33.03 -6.06 -15.20
C TYR A 235 -33.73 -4.92 -14.45
N SER A 236 -33.82 -5.01 -13.12
CA SER A 236 -34.42 -3.96 -12.30
C SER A 236 -33.63 -2.65 -12.28
N ASP A 237 -32.31 -2.73 -12.44
CA ASP A 237 -31.42 -1.56 -12.60
C ASP A 237 -31.45 -1.06 -14.06
N GLU A 238 -31.65 0.26 -14.22
CA GLU A 238 -31.72 0.92 -15.54
C GLU A 238 -30.46 0.69 -16.38
N ARG A 239 -29.27 0.69 -15.76
CA ARG A 239 -28.00 0.42 -16.44
C ARG A 239 -27.96 -1.01 -16.97
N VAL A 240 -28.41 -1.96 -16.14
CA VAL A 240 -28.45 -3.39 -16.50
C VAL A 240 -29.45 -3.63 -17.64
N SER A 241 -30.61 -2.97 -17.60
CA SER A 241 -31.60 -3.04 -18.69
C SER A 241 -31.05 -2.46 -20.00
N LYS A 242 -30.45 -1.27 -19.98
CA LYS A 242 -29.86 -0.65 -21.18
C LYS A 242 -28.71 -1.48 -21.75
N LEU A 243 -27.88 -2.05 -20.89
CA LEU A 243 -26.78 -2.91 -21.30
C LEU A 243 -27.30 -4.20 -21.94
N LYS A 244 -28.38 -4.78 -21.41
CA LYS A 244 -29.09 -5.92 -22.02
C LYS A 244 -29.61 -5.57 -23.42
N ASP A 245 -30.25 -4.42 -23.59
CA ASP A 245 -30.74 -3.99 -24.91
C ASP A 245 -29.60 -3.86 -25.93
N LEU A 246 -28.44 -3.35 -25.52
CA LEU A 246 -27.25 -3.29 -26.36
C LEU A 246 -26.73 -4.69 -26.71
N ILE A 247 -26.69 -5.62 -25.75
CA ILE A 247 -26.31 -7.03 -25.97
C ILE A 247 -27.29 -7.73 -26.91
N ASP A 248 -28.58 -7.43 -26.82
CA ASP A 248 -29.62 -8.04 -27.63
C ASP A 248 -29.59 -7.58 -29.10
N ASN A 249 -28.97 -6.43 -29.37
CA ASN A 249 -28.71 -5.93 -30.72
C ASN A 249 -27.47 -6.54 -31.40
N LEU A 250 -26.68 -7.34 -30.67
CA LEU A 250 -25.50 -8.02 -31.21
C LEU A 250 -25.85 -9.36 -31.88
N THR A 251 -24.93 -9.85 -32.72
CA THR A 251 -25.02 -11.17 -33.33
C THR A 251 -25.00 -12.28 -32.26
N VAL A 252 -25.53 -13.45 -32.59
CA VAL A 252 -25.54 -14.62 -31.69
C VAL A 252 -24.11 -14.97 -31.22
N SER A 253 -23.12 -14.87 -32.11
CA SER A 253 -21.72 -15.11 -31.80
C SER A 253 -21.14 -14.09 -30.82
N GLU A 254 -21.41 -12.80 -31.01
CA GLU A 254 -20.93 -11.73 -30.12
C GLU A 254 -21.59 -11.83 -28.75
N ARG A 255 -22.90 -12.10 -28.70
CA ARG A 255 -23.64 -12.32 -27.45
C ARG A 255 -23.05 -13.48 -26.66
N LEU A 256 -22.81 -14.62 -27.32
CA LEU A 256 -22.16 -15.78 -26.67
C LEU A 256 -20.76 -15.45 -26.16
N ALA A 257 -19.97 -14.68 -26.92
CA ALA A 257 -18.64 -14.26 -26.50
C ALA A 257 -18.69 -13.37 -25.25
N ILE A 258 -19.61 -12.40 -25.20
CA ILE A 258 -19.82 -11.53 -24.03
C ILE A 258 -20.24 -12.34 -22.82
N MET A 259 -21.25 -13.21 -22.96
CA MET A 259 -21.75 -14.02 -21.83
C MET A 259 -20.65 -14.94 -21.28
N LYS A 260 -19.87 -15.59 -22.14
CA LYS A 260 -18.72 -16.41 -21.69
C LYS A 260 -17.62 -15.59 -21.02
N THR A 261 -17.40 -14.37 -21.50
CA THR A 261 -16.41 -13.45 -20.89
C THR A 261 -16.86 -13.01 -19.50
N ILE A 262 -18.14 -12.66 -19.35
CA ILE A 262 -18.76 -12.35 -18.06
C ILE A 262 -18.68 -13.55 -17.10
N GLU A 263 -19.04 -14.75 -17.56
CA GLU A 263 -18.95 -15.97 -16.74
C GLU A 263 -17.51 -16.26 -16.28
N ALA A 264 -16.53 -16.11 -17.18
CA ALA A 264 -15.13 -16.31 -16.84
C ALA A 264 -14.67 -15.32 -15.75
N PHE A 265 -15.10 -14.06 -15.81
CA PHE A 265 -14.77 -13.05 -14.83
C PHE A 265 -15.43 -13.28 -13.47
N LEU A 266 -16.70 -13.68 -13.46
CA LEU A 266 -17.39 -14.05 -12.23
C LEU A 266 -16.77 -15.30 -11.57
N ASN A 267 -16.31 -16.27 -12.36
CA ASN A 267 -15.65 -17.46 -11.83
C ASN A 267 -14.22 -17.19 -11.34
N TYR A 268 -13.50 -16.24 -11.94
CA TYR A 268 -12.17 -15.82 -11.46
C TYR A 268 -12.24 -15.09 -10.11
N ASN A 269 -13.38 -14.47 -9.81
CA ASN A 269 -13.63 -13.70 -8.58
C ASN A 269 -14.41 -14.47 -7.49
N LYS A 270 -14.54 -15.80 -7.61
CA LYS A 270 -15.07 -16.69 -6.55
C LYS A 270 -13.94 -17.26 -5.72
#